data_AF-A0A951CWW7-F1
#
_entry.id   AF-A0A951CWW7-F1
#
_cell.length_a   1.000
_cell.length_b   1.000
_cell.length_c   1.000
_cell.angle_alpha   90.00
_cell.angle_beta   90.00
_cell.angle_gamma   90.00
#
_symmetry.space_group_name_H-M   'P 1'
#
loop_
_entity.id
_entity.type
_entity.pdbx_description
1 polymer ?
#
loop_
_entity_poly.entity_id
_entity_poly.type
_entity_poly.pdbx_seq_one_letter_code
_entity_poly.pdbx_strand_id
1 'polypeptide(L)'
;MPVVNSDRLSIEGLLEILEKADPACDFYRGAAGVLDGLLIKGGWTAAAPAVHSEKKFLTIGMCTYDDYDGVYFSAQAIRLYHPEITAESEILVIDNHPGGPCSQALQGLQRMVPGYRCISVEGRSGTAIRDILFREANSEFVLVMD
;
A
#
# COMPACT_ATOMS: atom_id res chain seq x y z
N MET A 1 -14.79 0.93 -42.71
CA MET A 1 -13.87 0.56 -41.61
C MET A 1 -14.44 1.14 -40.33
N PRO A 2 -14.69 0.36 -39.28
CA PRO A 2 -15.20 0.93 -38.05
C PRO A 2 -14.08 1.71 -37.38
N VAL A 3 -14.37 2.97 -37.07
CA VAL A 3 -13.52 3.86 -36.31
C VAL A 3 -13.58 3.38 -34.86
N VAL A 4 -12.45 2.92 -34.33
CA VAL A 4 -12.32 2.59 -32.91
C VAL A 4 -12.35 3.93 -32.15
N ASN A 5 -13.48 4.19 -31.48
CA ASN A 5 -13.68 5.40 -30.69
C ASN A 5 -12.88 5.27 -29.39
N SER A 6 -11.77 6.00 -29.29
CA SER A 6 -10.92 6.05 -28.11
C SER A 6 -11.44 7.10 -27.12
N ASP A 7 -12.59 6.86 -26.48
CA ASP A 7 -13.13 7.83 -25.52
C ASP A 7 -13.64 7.12 -24.26
N ARG A 8 -12.91 7.36 -23.16
CA ARG A 8 -13.25 7.13 -21.74
C ARG A 8 -13.89 5.78 -21.40
N LEU A 9 -13.10 4.88 -20.82
CA LEU A 9 -13.66 3.76 -20.05
C LEU A 9 -14.57 4.33 -18.94
N SER A 10 -15.86 3.98 -18.96
CA SER A 10 -16.77 4.27 -17.85
C SER A 10 -16.46 3.38 -16.65
N ILE A 11 -16.97 3.72 -15.47
CA ILE A 11 -16.83 2.92 -14.24
C ILE A 11 -17.32 1.49 -14.47
N GLU A 12 -18.44 1.33 -15.17
CA GLU A 12 -19.05 0.04 -15.50
C GLU A 12 -18.17 -0.75 -16.46
N GLY A 13 -17.57 -0.09 -17.45
CA GLY A 13 -16.62 -0.74 -18.37
C GLY A 13 -15.35 -1.23 -17.67
N LEU A 14 -14.85 -0.49 -16.68
CA LEU A 14 -13.73 -0.93 -15.84
C LEU A 14 -14.09 -2.14 -14.97
N LEU A 15 -15.28 -2.13 -14.37
CA LEU A 15 -15.76 -3.24 -13.56
C LEU A 15 -15.87 -4.54 -14.36
N GLU A 16 -16.48 -4.50 -15.55
CA GLU A 16 -16.60 -5.69 -16.43
C GLU A 16 -15.23 -6.24 -16.88
N ILE A 17 -14.23 -5.37 -17.04
CA ILE A 17 -12.86 -5.76 -17.38
C ILE A 17 -12.18 -6.43 -16.19
N LEU A 18 -12.33 -5.86 -14.98
CA LEU A 18 -11.75 -6.40 -13.75
C LEU A 18 -12.35 -7.76 -13.39
N GLU A 19 -13.65 -7.97 -13.58
CA GLU A 19 -14.30 -9.27 -13.33
C GLU A 19 -13.72 -10.43 -14.15
N LYS A 20 -13.16 -10.13 -15.32
CA LYS A 20 -12.61 -11.12 -16.26
C LYS A 20 -11.09 -11.25 -16.16
N ALA A 21 -10.43 -10.34 -15.45
CA ALA A 21 -8.98 -10.35 -15.30
C ALA A 21 -8.58 -11.17 -14.08
N ASP A 22 -7.44 -11.86 -14.17
CA ASP A 22 -6.83 -12.53 -13.03
C ASP A 22 -6.46 -11.48 -11.96
N PRO A 23 -7.00 -11.56 -10.73
CA PRO A 23 -6.68 -10.61 -9.67
C PRO A 23 -5.19 -10.48 -9.35
N ALA A 24 -4.38 -11.50 -9.65
CA ALA A 24 -2.94 -11.49 -9.41
C ALA A 24 -2.14 -10.73 -10.49
N CYS A 25 -2.75 -10.37 -11.62
CA CYS A 25 -2.02 -9.78 -12.75
C CYS A 25 -1.82 -8.26 -12.62
N ASP A 26 -0.73 -7.76 -13.22
CA ASP A 26 -0.38 -6.33 -13.16
C ASP A 26 -1.43 -5.43 -13.83
N PHE A 27 -2.14 -5.96 -14.82
CA PHE A 27 -3.26 -5.27 -15.47
C PHE A 27 -4.44 -5.05 -14.52
N TYR A 28 -4.81 -6.07 -13.74
CA TYR A 28 -5.87 -5.95 -12.73
C TYR A 28 -5.51 -4.87 -11.71
N ARG A 29 -4.27 -4.88 -11.20
CA ARG A 29 -3.79 -3.86 -10.26
C ARG A 29 -3.85 -2.45 -10.84
N GLY A 30 -3.37 -2.28 -12.09
CA GLY A 30 -3.44 -0.99 -12.78
C GLY A 30 -4.87 -0.49 -12.98
N ALA A 31 -5.77 -1.34 -13.45
CA ALA A 31 -7.17 -0.99 -13.70
C ALA A 31 -7.96 -0.74 -12.41
N ALA A 32 -7.72 -1.51 -11.35
CA ALA A 32 -8.32 -1.31 -10.04
C ALA A 32 -7.90 0.05 -9.45
N GLY A 33 -6.62 0.41 -9.56
CA GLY A 33 -6.12 1.72 -9.13
C GLY A 33 -6.79 2.90 -9.85
N VAL A 34 -7.05 2.77 -11.16
CA VAL A 34 -7.79 3.78 -11.93
C VAL A 34 -9.25 3.88 -11.45
N LEU A 35 -9.92 2.75 -11.27
CA LEU A 35 -11.31 2.71 -10.81
C LEU A 35 -11.46 3.32 -9.41
N ASP A 36 -10.54 3.01 -8.49
CA ASP A 36 -10.49 3.59 -7.16
C ASP A 36 -10.36 5.11 -7.19
N GLY A 37 -9.49 5.65 -8.06
CA GLY A 37 -9.35 7.08 -8.27
C GLY A 37 -10.64 7.76 -8.76
N LEU A 38 -11.49 7.04 -9.47
CA LEU A 38 -12.79 7.53 -9.97
C LEU A 38 -13.91 7.43 -8.92
N LEU A 39 -13.84 6.45 -8.00
CA LEU A 39 -14.88 6.20 -6.99
C LEU A 39 -14.77 7.10 -5.75
N ILE A 40 -13.59 7.66 -5.47
CA ILE A 40 -13.36 8.51 -4.29
C ILE A 40 -13.81 9.96 -4.56
N LYS A 41 -14.93 10.37 -3.96
CA LYS A 41 -15.28 11.80 -3.84
C LYS A 41 -14.27 12.51 -2.94
N GLY A 42 -13.43 13.37 -3.51
CA GLY A 42 -12.46 14.18 -2.76
C GLY A 42 -11.01 14.10 -3.24
N GLY A 43 -10.72 13.26 -4.24
CA GLY A 43 -9.39 13.16 -4.83
C GLY A 43 -8.46 12.28 -4.01
N TRP A 44 -8.13 11.12 -4.57
CA TRP A 44 -6.98 10.35 -4.11
C TRP A 44 -5.72 11.11 -4.53
N THR A 45 -4.99 11.64 -3.57
CA THR A 45 -3.56 11.88 -3.72
C THR A 45 -2.84 10.83 -2.88
N ALA A 46 -2.89 9.55 -3.28
CA ALA A 46 -1.66 8.83 -3.04
C ALA A 46 -0.60 9.58 -3.83
N ALA A 47 0.52 9.85 -3.18
CA ALA A 47 1.74 10.08 -3.91
C ALA A 47 1.82 9.01 -5.02
N ALA A 48 2.24 9.41 -6.23
CA ALA A 48 2.41 8.51 -7.37
C ALA A 48 2.92 7.15 -6.90
N PRO A 49 2.36 6.02 -7.42
CA PRO A 49 2.60 4.68 -6.88
C PRO A 49 4.07 4.56 -6.54
N ALA A 50 4.35 4.44 -5.23
CA ALA A 50 5.72 4.50 -4.75
C ALA A 50 6.49 3.45 -5.55
N VAL A 51 7.54 3.86 -6.27
CA VAL A 51 8.32 2.97 -7.15
C VAL A 51 8.57 1.69 -6.38
N HIS A 52 7.83 0.63 -6.75
CA HIS A 52 7.88 -0.59 -5.97
C HIS A 52 9.30 -1.16 -6.15
N SER A 53 9.94 -1.51 -5.04
CA SER A 53 11.19 -2.25 -5.10
C SER A 53 10.99 -3.60 -5.77
N GLU A 54 12.06 -4.35 -5.97
CA GLU A 54 11.98 -5.75 -6.37
C GLU A 54 10.91 -6.50 -5.57
N LYS A 55 10.09 -7.31 -6.27
CA LYS A 55 8.95 -8.03 -5.68
C LYS A 55 9.45 -8.93 -4.55
N LYS A 56 8.87 -8.77 -3.37
CA LYS A 56 9.20 -9.56 -2.17
C LYS A 56 8.35 -10.81 -2.05
N PHE A 57 8.77 -11.74 -1.21
CA PHE A 57 7.94 -12.89 -0.84
C PHE A 57 6.81 -12.44 0.11
N LEU A 58 7.16 -11.62 1.11
CA LEU A 58 6.22 -11.20 2.17
C LEU A 58 6.26 -9.68 2.42
N THR A 59 5.09 -9.06 2.51
CA THR A 59 4.94 -7.73 3.11
C THR A 59 4.40 -7.89 4.52
N ILE A 60 5.06 -7.28 5.50
CA ILE A 60 4.58 -7.17 6.88
C ILE A 60 4.04 -5.75 7.07
N GLY A 61 2.72 -5.63 7.09
CA GLY A 61 1.99 -4.37 7.09
C GLY A 61 1.50 -3.94 8.48
N MET A 62 1.66 -2.66 8.82
CA MET A 62 1.11 -2.05 10.04
C MET A 62 0.38 -0.74 9.67
N CYS A 63 -0.82 -0.52 10.21
CA CYS A 63 -1.53 0.76 10.07
C CYS A 63 -1.53 1.47 11.42
N THR A 64 -0.92 2.65 11.50
CA THR A 64 -0.72 3.37 12.76
C THR A 64 -1.45 4.71 12.77
N TYR A 65 -1.89 5.12 13.96
CA TYR A 65 -2.40 6.46 14.26
C TYR A 65 -1.67 6.97 15.50
N ASP A 66 -0.65 7.81 15.28
CA ASP A 66 0.22 8.34 16.34
C ASP A 66 0.88 7.28 17.26
N ASP A 67 1.01 6.03 16.82
CA ASP A 67 1.71 4.97 17.56
C ASP A 67 3.07 4.67 16.91
N TYR A 68 4.07 5.48 17.27
CA TYR A 68 5.45 5.25 16.86
C TYR A 68 6.07 4.03 17.57
N ASP A 69 5.78 3.86 18.87
CA ASP A 69 6.43 2.83 19.69
C ASP A 69 6.02 1.42 19.24
N GLY A 70 4.74 1.20 18.94
CA GLY A 70 4.24 -0.06 18.41
C GLY A 70 4.93 -0.45 17.09
N VAL A 71 5.07 0.52 16.17
CA VAL A 71 5.78 0.32 14.90
C VAL A 71 7.26 0.05 15.12
N TYR A 72 7.93 0.88 15.93
CA TYR A 72 9.37 0.78 16.18
C TYR A 72 9.73 -0.57 16.81
N PHE A 73 9.07 -0.95 17.90
CA PHE A 73 9.40 -2.18 18.60
C PHE A 73 9.06 -3.41 17.76
N SER A 74 7.97 -3.40 17.00
CA SER A 74 7.61 -4.50 16.10
C SER A 74 8.64 -4.67 14.98
N ALA A 75 9.03 -3.58 14.30
CA ALA A 75 10.03 -3.63 13.24
C ALA A 75 11.39 -4.14 13.77
N GLN A 76 11.78 -3.70 14.96
CA GLN A 76 13.02 -4.14 15.59
C GLN A 76 12.95 -5.60 16.07
N ALA A 77 11.80 -6.04 16.61
CA ALA A 77 11.59 -7.42 17.02
C ALA A 77 11.66 -8.38 15.82
N ILE A 78 11.03 -8.04 14.69
CA ILE A 78 11.12 -8.83 13.46
C ILE A 78 12.58 -8.98 13.02
N ARG A 79 13.34 -7.88 13.00
CA ARG A 79 14.76 -7.93 12.61
C ARG A 79 15.64 -8.73 13.58
N LEU A 80 15.33 -8.67 14.87
CA LEU A 80 16.11 -9.34 15.90
C LEU A 80 15.81 -10.84 15.95
N TYR A 81 14.54 -11.22 15.83
CA TYR A 81 14.10 -12.61 16.01
C TYR A 81 13.95 -13.38 14.70
N HIS A 82 13.80 -12.69 13.57
CA HIS A 82 13.63 -13.29 12.24
C HIS A 82 14.60 -12.70 11.19
N PRO A 83 15.92 -12.66 11.46
CA PRO A 83 16.88 -12.16 10.48
C PRO A 83 16.87 -12.97 9.17
N GLU A 84 16.49 -14.26 9.22
CA GLU A 84 16.45 -15.17 8.08
C GLU A 84 15.49 -14.75 6.96
N ILE A 85 14.41 -14.04 7.28
CA ILE A 85 13.44 -13.57 6.27
C ILE A 85 13.66 -12.13 5.84
N THR A 86 14.59 -11.39 6.46
CA THR A 86 14.71 -9.92 6.26
C THR A 86 15.02 -9.53 4.81
N ALA A 87 15.71 -10.39 4.04
CA ALA A 87 15.98 -10.14 2.62
C ALA A 87 14.76 -10.39 1.72
N GLU A 88 13.87 -11.29 2.15
CA GLU A 88 12.69 -11.75 1.40
C GLU A 88 11.41 -11.02 1.79
N SER A 89 11.46 -10.19 2.84
CA SER A 89 10.34 -9.40 3.32
C SER A 89 10.55 -7.88 3.21
N GLU A 90 9.44 -7.15 3.17
CA GLU A 90 9.40 -5.69 3.40
C GLU A 90 8.51 -5.38 4.61
N ILE A 91 8.78 -4.26 5.29
CA ILE A 91 7.92 -3.69 6.32
C ILE A 91 7.21 -2.48 5.72
N LEU A 92 5.89 -2.52 5.65
CA LEU A 92 5.06 -1.44 5.12
C LEU A 92 4.21 -0.81 6.22
N VAL A 93 4.39 0.48 6.44
CA VAL A 93 3.63 1.24 7.45
C VAL A 93 2.72 2.25 6.78
N ILE A 94 1.44 2.22 7.13
CA ILE A 94 0.47 3.25 6.77
C ILE A 94 0.31 4.21 7.95
N ASP A 95 0.79 5.44 7.79
CA ASP A 95 0.59 6.54 8.73
C ASP A 95 -0.75 7.22 8.44
N ASN A 96 -1.72 7.00 9.34
CA ASN A 96 -3.07 7.56 9.23
C ASN A 96 -3.24 8.93 9.91
N HIS A 97 -2.14 9.58 10.27
CA HIS A 97 -2.16 10.94 10.76
C HIS A 97 -0.97 11.72 10.17
N PRO A 98 -0.96 11.95 8.84
CA PRO A 98 0.05 12.79 8.20
C PRO A 98 0.14 14.15 8.91
N GLY A 99 1.38 14.56 9.20
CA GLY A 99 1.64 15.80 9.95
C GLY A 99 1.37 15.69 11.46
N GLY A 100 0.88 14.54 11.94
CA GLY A 100 0.73 14.22 13.35
C GLY A 100 2.09 14.08 14.07
N PRO A 101 2.08 14.04 15.41
CA PRO A 101 3.28 14.02 16.25
C PRO A 101 4.32 12.94 15.86
N CYS A 102 3.84 11.78 15.38
CA CYS A 102 4.69 10.64 15.05
C CYS A 102 5.12 10.58 13.59
N SER A 103 4.51 11.36 12.69
CA SER A 103 4.67 11.24 11.23
C SER A 103 6.13 11.36 10.78
N GLN A 104 6.86 12.37 11.30
CA GLN A 104 8.28 12.56 10.96
C GLN A 104 9.16 11.41 11.47
N ALA A 105 8.86 10.89 12.66
CA ALA A 105 9.63 9.79 13.25
C ALA A 105 9.39 8.48 12.50
N LEU A 106 8.15 8.20 12.10
CA LEU A 106 7.77 7.06 11.27
C LEU A 106 8.47 7.07 9.91
N GLN A 107 8.56 8.23 9.26
CA GLN A 107 9.33 8.39 8.01
C GLN A 107 10.83 8.22 8.25
N GLY A 108 11.34 8.67 9.41
CA GLY A 108 12.74 8.52 9.79
C GLY A 108 13.23 7.07 9.90
N LEU A 109 12.33 6.11 10.18
CA LEU A 109 12.67 4.68 10.28
C LEU A 109 13.21 4.09 8.99
N GLN A 110 12.85 4.63 7.82
CA GLN A 110 13.39 4.21 6.53
C GLN A 110 14.93 4.24 6.46
N ARG A 111 15.57 5.11 7.27
CA ARG A 111 17.04 5.23 7.31
C ARG A 111 17.70 4.16 8.17
N MET A 112 16.95 3.52 9.06
CA MET A 112 17.47 2.61 10.10
C MET A 112 17.05 1.16 9.90
N VAL A 113 15.95 0.94 9.18
CA VAL A 113 15.30 -0.37 8.98
C VAL A 113 15.35 -0.70 7.49
N PRO A 114 16.23 -1.63 7.06
CA PRO A 114 16.26 -2.10 5.67
C PRO A 114 14.90 -2.67 5.26
N GLY A 115 14.45 -2.36 4.05
CA GLY A 115 13.16 -2.83 3.54
C GLY A 115 11.93 -2.16 4.17
N TYR A 116 12.11 -1.08 4.95
CA TYR A 116 11.00 -0.33 5.54
C TYR A 116 10.50 0.76 4.58
N ARG A 117 9.17 0.86 4.45
CA ARG A 117 8.47 1.89 3.69
C ARG A 117 7.31 2.44 4.50
N CYS A 118 7.18 3.76 4.53
CA CYS A 118 6.09 4.44 5.21
C CYS A 118 5.31 5.30 4.21
N ILE A 119 4.00 5.11 4.17
CA ILE A 119 3.06 5.88 3.33
C ILE A 119 2.12 6.62 4.26
N SER A 120 2.08 7.94 4.14
CA SER A 120 1.11 8.75 4.88
C SER A 120 -0.17 8.94 4.07
N VAL A 121 -1.32 8.79 4.72
CA VAL A 121 -2.64 8.82 4.08
C VAL A 121 -3.56 9.78 4.84
N GLU A 122 -4.20 10.69 4.09
CA GLU A 122 -5.24 11.58 4.60
C GLU A 122 -6.66 11.02 4.32
N GLY A 123 -7.61 11.35 5.20
CA GLY A 123 -9.04 11.25 4.90
C GLY A 123 -9.69 9.87 5.02
N ARG A 124 -8.98 8.84 5.49
CA ARG A 124 -9.55 7.50 5.76
C ARG A 124 -9.35 7.10 7.22
N SER A 125 -10.41 7.08 8.03
CA SER A 125 -10.34 6.60 9.42
C SER A 125 -10.97 5.22 9.60
N GLY A 126 -10.58 4.52 10.68
CA GLY A 126 -11.10 3.20 11.04
C GLY A 126 -10.34 2.02 10.45
N THR A 127 -10.85 0.81 10.68
CA THR A 127 -10.16 -0.47 10.35
C THR A 127 -10.04 -0.72 8.85
N ALA A 128 -10.88 -0.06 8.03
CA ALA A 128 -10.86 -0.17 6.58
C ALA A 128 -9.56 0.36 5.95
N ILE A 129 -8.76 1.13 6.69
CA ILE A 129 -7.47 1.62 6.18
C ILE A 129 -6.48 0.50 5.84
N ARG A 130 -6.66 -0.69 6.42
CA ARG A 130 -5.84 -1.88 6.12
C ARG A 130 -5.91 -2.30 4.65
N ASP A 131 -6.96 -1.94 3.91
CA ASP A 131 -7.06 -2.17 2.47
C ASP A 131 -5.88 -1.53 1.70
N ILE A 132 -5.36 -0.41 2.19
CA ILE A 132 -4.22 0.30 1.57
C ILE A 132 -2.96 -0.58 1.59
N LEU A 133 -2.76 -1.39 2.64
CA LEU A 133 -1.63 -2.32 2.69
C LEU A 133 -1.63 -3.27 1.50
N PHE A 134 -2.79 -3.80 1.11
CA PHE A 134 -2.90 -4.74 0.00
C PHE A 134 -2.67 -4.07 -1.36
N ARG A 135 -3.11 -2.81 -1.50
CA ARG A 135 -2.90 -2.03 -2.72
C ARG A 135 -1.44 -1.63 -2.91
N GLU A 136 -0.77 -1.32 -1.82
CA GLU A 136 0.60 -0.76 -1.82
C GLU A 136 1.68 -1.83 -1.66
N ALA A 137 1.34 -3.02 -1.18
CA ALA A 137 2.27 -4.15 -1.06
C ALA A 137 2.77 -4.61 -2.43
N ASN A 138 4.07 -4.89 -2.54
CA ASN A 138 4.64 -5.53 -3.72
C ASN A 138 5.23 -6.90 -3.37
N SER A 139 4.37 -7.78 -2.88
CA SER A 139 4.77 -9.13 -2.46
C SER A 139 3.77 -10.20 -2.89
N GLU A 140 4.14 -11.46 -2.71
CA GLU A 140 3.22 -12.59 -2.90
C GLU A 140 2.23 -12.72 -1.73
N PHE A 141 2.71 -12.55 -0.50
CA PHE A 141 1.90 -12.61 0.71
C PHE A 141 1.90 -11.28 1.46
N VAL A 142 0.80 -10.97 2.14
CA VAL A 142 0.68 -9.81 3.02
C VAL A 142 0.24 -10.29 4.41
N LEU A 143 1.07 -10.04 5.41
CA LEU A 143 0.75 -10.22 6.83
C LEU A 143 0.39 -8.86 7.42
N VAL A 144 -0.82 -8.73 7.97
CA VAL A 144 -1.24 -7.50 8.65
C VAL A 144 -1.06 -7.66 10.16
N MET A 145 -0.31 -6.74 10.75
CA MET A 145 -0.11 -6.59 12.19
C MET A 145 -0.87 -5.36 12.70
N ASP A 146 -1.19 -5.37 13.99
CA ASP A 146 -1.82 -4.23 14.68
C ASP A 146 -0.74 -3.31 15.26
#